data_AF-A0A225NA57-F1
#
_entry.id   AF-A0A225NA57-F1
#
_cell.length_a   1.000
_cell.length_b   1.000
_cell.length_c   1.000
_cell.angle_alpha   90.00
_cell.angle_beta   90.00
_cell.angle_gamma   90.00
#
_symmetry.space_group_name_H-M   'P 1'
#
loop_
_entity.id
_entity.type
_entity.pdbx_description
1 polymer ?
#
loop_
_entity_poly.entity_id
_entity_poly.type
_entity_poly.pdbx_seq_one_letter_code
_entity_poly.pdbx_strand_id
1 'polypeptide(L)' 'MKTAPPPKYSHAWWLQQPPRPLVETVRLFEAKKDTLSPAVRRSLEQRLPPLEVAQQIDRDMKRLFG' A
#
# COMPACT_ATOMS: atom_id res chain seq x y z
N MET A 1 0.89 -32.85 0.81
CA MET A 1 2.10 -32.49 1.58
C MET A 1 1.91 -31.08 2.13
N LYS A 2 1.87 -30.89 3.46
CA LYS A 2 1.79 -29.55 4.07
C LYS A 2 3.22 -28.99 4.12
N THR A 3 3.53 -28.04 3.25
CA THR A 3 4.78 -27.28 3.30
C THR A 3 4.84 -26.48 4.60
N ALA A 4 5.99 -26.52 5.29
CA ALA A 4 6.21 -25.71 6.48
C ALA A 4 6.09 -24.21 6.12
N PRO A 5 5.55 -23.37 7.02
CA PRO A 5 5.45 -21.93 6.77
C PRO A 5 6.86 -21.32 6.57
N PRO A 6 7.00 -20.31 5.70
CA PRO A 6 8.29 -19.72 5.41
C PRO A 6 8.92 -19.06 6.66
N PRO A 7 10.26 -19.01 6.76
CA PRO A 7 10.94 -18.34 7.86
C PRO A 7 10.53 -16.87 7.98
N LYS A 8 10.35 -16.36 9.21
CA LYS A 8 10.01 -14.94 9.44
C LYS A 8 11.01 -14.02 8.74
N TYR A 9 10.51 -12.93 8.18
CA TYR A 9 11.27 -11.93 7.42
C TYR A 9 11.95 -12.44 6.14
N SER A 10 11.76 -13.70 5.74
CA SER A 10 12.17 -14.16 4.42
C SER A 10 11.33 -13.52 3.31
N HIS A 11 11.84 -13.51 2.09
CA HIS A 11 11.09 -13.01 0.92
C HIS A 11 9.73 -13.74 0.76
N ALA A 12 9.71 -15.06 0.92
CA ALA A 12 8.48 -15.86 0.87
C ALA A 12 7.49 -15.51 2.00
N TRP A 13 7.98 -15.21 3.20
CA TRP A 13 7.13 -14.73 4.30
C TRP A 13 6.53 -13.36 4.01
N TRP A 14 7.31 -12.46 3.39
CA TRP A 14 6.84 -11.14 2.97
C TRP A 14 5.76 -11.21 1.89
N LEU A 15 5.91 -12.07 0.89
CA LEU A 15 4.92 -12.26 -0.17
C LEU A 15 3.59 -12.85 0.33
N GLN A 16 3.61 -13.56 1.46
CA GLN A 16 2.41 -14.09 2.10
C GLN A 16 1.67 -13.04 2.94
N GLN A 17 2.27 -11.88 3.22
CA GLN A 17 1.57 -10.83 3.95
C GLN A 17 0.50 -10.19 3.05
N PRO A 18 -0.69 -9.88 3.58
CA PRO A 18 -1.66 -9.10 2.83
C PRO A 18 -1.05 -7.75 2.44
N PRO A 19 -1.32 -7.25 1.22
CA PRO A 19 -0.88 -5.92 0.83
C PRO A 19 -1.47 -4.89 1.79
N ARG A 20 -0.70 -3.84 2.08
CA ARG A 20 -1.19 -2.74 2.91
C ARG A 20 -2.30 -1.98 2.18
N PRO A 21 -3.30 -1.44 2.91
CA PRO A 21 -4.34 -0.62 2.32
C PRO A 21 -3.76 0.61 1.60
N LEU A 22 -4.28 0.93 0.42
CA LEU A 22 -3.82 2.08 -0.36
C LEU A 22 -4.11 3.38 0.39
N VAL A 23 -5.20 3.44 1.15
CA VAL A 23 -5.56 4.59 2.00
C VAL A 23 -4.47 4.96 3.00
N GLU A 24 -3.80 3.96 3.61
CA GLU A 24 -2.71 4.24 4.54
C GLU A 24 -1.53 4.90 3.83
N THR A 25 -1.22 4.44 2.62
CA THR A 25 -0.14 5.00 1.80
C THR A 25 -0.44 6.45 1.40
N VAL A 26 -1.66 6.73 0.94
CA VAL A 26 -2.07 8.09 0.58
C VAL A 26 -2.06 9.02 1.79
N ARG A 27 -2.54 8.57 2.96
CA ARG A 27 -2.48 9.37 4.20
C ARG A 27 -1.05 9.68 4.63
N LEU A 28 -0.16 8.70 4.56
CA LEU A 28 1.26 8.89 4.87
C LEU A 28 1.93 9.89 3.92
N PHE A 29 1.59 9.83 2.63
CA PHE A 29 2.05 10.80 1.66
C PHE A 29 1.51 12.21 1.98
N GLU A 30 0.20 12.38 2.15
CA GLU A 30 -0.41 13.67 2.47
C GLU A 30 0.20 14.32 3.72
N ALA A 31 0.46 13.52 4.77
CA ALA A 31 1.08 14.00 6.01
C ALA A 31 2.56 14.42 5.85
N LYS A 32 3.26 13.91 4.83
CA LYS A 32 4.70 14.14 4.64
C LYS A 32 5.03 14.93 3.38
N LYS A 33 4.09 15.19 2.48
CA LYS A 33 4.34 15.72 1.13
C LYS A 33 5.15 17.01 1.12
N ASP A 34 4.98 17.86 2.13
CA ASP A 34 5.69 19.13 2.25
C ASP A 34 7.13 18.98 2.77
N THR A 35 7.47 17.83 3.35
CA THR A 35 8.83 17.47 3.78
C THR A 35 9.61 16.72 2.70
N LEU A 36 8.95 16.28 1.63
CA LEU A 36 9.57 15.54 0.54
C LEU A 36 10.31 16.48 -0.42
N SER A 37 11.32 15.95 -1.10
CA SER A 37 11.97 16.71 -2.17
C SER A 37 10.98 16.99 -3.31
N PRO A 38 11.09 18.13 -4.01
CA PRO A 38 10.14 18.51 -5.06
C PRO A 38 9.99 17.48 -6.19
N ALA A 39 11.04 16.72 -6.49
CA ALA A 39 11.00 15.67 -7.50
C ALA A 39 10.21 14.44 -7.01
N VAL A 40 10.42 14.03 -5.75
CA VAL A 40 9.70 12.90 -5.15
C VAL A 40 8.23 13.24 -4.97
N ARG A 41 7.93 14.44 -4.46
CA ARG A 41 6.55 14.94 -4.34
C ARG A 41 5.80 14.88 -5.67
N ARG A 42 6.34 15.50 -6.72
CA ARG A 42 5.72 15.50 -8.06
C ARG A 42 5.50 14.10 -8.61
N SER A 43 6.48 13.21 -8.44
CA SER A 43 6.36 11.82 -8.87
C SER A 43 5.23 11.08 -8.14
N LEU A 44 5.09 11.31 -6.83
CA LEU A 44 4.03 10.70 -6.03
C LEU A 44 2.65 11.31 -6.31
N GLU A 45 2.54 12.63 -6.51
CA GLU A 45 1.30 13.30 -6.91
C GLU A 45 0.76 12.78 -8.25
N GLN A 46 1.64 12.38 -9.17
CA GLN A 46 1.25 11.80 -10.46
C GLN A 46 0.79 10.33 -10.36
N ARG A 47 1.20 9.62 -9.30
CA ARG A 47 1.01 8.16 -9.18
C ARG A 47 -0.04 7.78 -8.15
N LEU A 48 -0.16 8.54 -7.08
CA LEU A 48 -1.10 8.26 -6.01
C LEU A 48 -2.47 8.83 -6.39
N PRO A 49 -3.54 8.02 -6.27
CA PRO A 49 -4.89 8.53 -6.47
C PRO A 49 -5.30 9.45 -5.30
N PRO A 50 -6.34 10.28 -5.50
CA PRO A 50 -6.98 11.02 -4.42
C PRO A 50 -7.46 10.11 -3.29
N LEU A 51 -7.58 10.66 -2.08
CA LEU A 51 -7.94 9.89 -0.88
C LEU A 51 -9.29 9.18 -1.02
N GLU A 52 -10.32 9.82 -1.59
CA GLU A 52 -11.62 9.18 -1.78
C GLU A 52 -11.54 7.99 -2.74
N VAL A 53 -10.73 8.12 -3.81
CA VAL A 53 -10.52 7.04 -4.79
C VAL A 53 -9.76 5.88 -4.13
N ALA A 54 -8.74 6.16 -3.32
CA ALA A 54 -8.05 5.13 -2.55
C ALA A 54 -9.00 4.37 -1.60
N GLN A 55 -9.90 5.08 -0.92
CA GLN A 55 -10.92 4.46 -0.06
C GLN A 55 -11.91 3.58 -0.85
N GLN A 56 -12.26 3.99 -2.06
CA GLN A 56 -13.10 3.17 -2.94
C GLN A 56 -12.37 1.90 -3.35
N ILE A 57 -11.12 2.01 -3.79
CA ILE A 57 -10.28 0.86 -4.19
C ILE A 57 -10.13 -0.13 -3.02
N ASP A 58 -9.79 0.34 -1.81
CA ASP A 58 -9.64 -0.55 -0.65
C ASP A 58 -10.95 -1.26 -0.29
N ARG A 59 -12.10 -0.60 -0.43
CA ARG A 59 -13.42 -1.22 -0.24
C ARG A 59 -13.70 -2.29 -1.28
N ASP A 60 -13.41 -2.02 -2.55
CA ASP A 60 -13.66 -2.96 -3.64
C ASP A 60 -12.72 -4.16 -3.57
N MET A 61 -11.45 -3.94 -3.22
CA MET A 61 -10.50 -5.02 -2.94
C MET A 61 -10.98 -5.90 -1.79
N LYS A 62 -11.50 -5.31 -0.71
CA LYS A 62 -12.09 -6.07 0.40
C LYS A 62 -13.31 -6.89 -0.02
N ARG A 63 -14.10 -6.43 -1.01
CA ARG A 63 -15.25 -7.19 -1.54
C ARG A 63 -14.82 -8.34 -2.44
N LEU A 64 -13.74 -8.16 -3.21
CA LEU A 64 -13.25 -9.17 -4.16
C LEU A 64 -12.47 -10.30 -3.49
N PHE A 65 -11.77 -10.00 -2.40
CA PHE A 65 -10.83 -10.93 -1.74
C PHE A 65 -11.18 -11.22 -0.27
N GLY A 66 -12.28 -10.66 0.25
CA GLY A 66 -12.70 -10.80 1.65
C GLY A 66 -13.86 -11.76 1.85
#